data_AF-A0A939I4U4-F1
#
_entry.id   AF-A0A939I4U4-F1
#
_cell.length_a   1.000
_cell.length_b   1.000
_cell.length_c   1.000
_cell.angle_alpha   90.00
_cell.angle_beta   90.00
_cell.angle_gamma   90.00
#
_symmetry.space_group_name_H-M   'P 1'
#
loop_
_entity.id
_entity.type
_entity.pdbx_description
1 polymer ?
#
loop_
_entity_poly.entity_id
_entity_poly.type
_entity_poly.pdbx_seq_one_letter_code
_entity_poly.pdbx_strand_id
1 'polypeptide(L)'
;MAADHQPKELLEFSDDLHYEDVTPLRHFLAARLAEIVEAQPEGSDARFAAERLADITANDCVQLGDLLGAWSEVVVEGRVDQPGQTQRLRQDVMIWWGRLCVTADRFRDHPDHRSRWRALQFMNLAHAEFMASLTDAAGGTYGDGAHP
;
A
#
# COMPACT_ATOMS: atom_id res chain seq x y z
N MET A 1 -22.90 12.32 -4.45
CA MET A 1 -23.13 11.48 -3.26
C MET A 1 -22.00 10.48 -3.21
N ALA A 2 -21.02 10.66 -2.33
CA ALA A 2 -20.03 9.63 -2.10
C ALA A 2 -20.78 8.42 -1.52
N ALA A 3 -20.67 7.27 -2.16
CA ALA A 3 -21.14 6.03 -1.56
C ALA A 3 -20.40 5.83 -0.24
N ASP A 4 -21.12 5.40 0.79
CA ASP A 4 -20.58 5.12 2.12
C ASP A 4 -19.62 3.92 1.98
N HIS A 5 -18.34 4.19 1.77
CA HIS A 5 -17.33 3.13 1.56
C HIS A 5 -17.01 2.51 2.90
N GLN A 6 -17.45 1.26 3.09
CA GLN A 6 -17.07 0.49 4.26
C GLN A 6 -15.72 -0.19 3.99
N PRO A 7 -14.69 0.04 4.84
CA PRO A 7 -13.38 -0.54 4.63
C PRO A 7 -13.43 -2.08 4.51
N LYS A 8 -13.04 -2.64 3.37
CA LYS A 8 -13.08 -4.10 3.11
C LYS A 8 -12.12 -4.86 4.04
N GLU A 9 -12.53 -6.00 4.60
CA GLU A 9 -11.65 -6.85 5.41
C GLU A 9 -10.41 -7.33 4.62
N LEU A 10 -10.60 -7.54 3.31
CA LEU A 10 -9.55 -7.90 2.40
C LEU A 10 -9.52 -6.94 1.21
N LEU A 11 -8.40 -6.24 1.05
CA LEU A 11 -8.11 -5.48 -0.16
C LEU A 11 -7.21 -6.34 -1.06
N GLU A 12 -7.63 -6.48 -2.31
CA GLU A 12 -6.94 -7.26 -3.34
C GLU A 12 -6.35 -6.37 -4.43
N PHE A 13 -7.03 -5.25 -4.72
CA PHE A 13 -6.73 -4.33 -5.82
C PHE A 13 -6.44 -2.92 -5.31
N SER A 14 -5.53 -2.21 -5.98
CA SER A 14 -5.30 -0.78 -5.73
C SER A 14 -6.50 0.08 -6.11
N ASP A 15 -7.25 -0.32 -7.14
CA ASP A 15 -8.44 0.41 -7.60
C ASP A 15 -9.54 0.51 -6.53
N ASP A 16 -9.55 -0.46 -5.60
CA ASP A 16 -10.48 -0.57 -4.49
C ASP A 16 -10.02 0.19 -3.22
N LEU A 17 -8.81 0.77 -3.22
CA LEU A 17 -8.26 1.44 -2.05
C LEU A 17 -8.85 2.86 -1.96
N HIS A 18 -9.40 3.20 -0.80
CA HIS A 18 -9.92 4.54 -0.51
C HIS A 18 -9.25 5.17 0.71
N TYR A 19 -9.48 6.47 0.91
CA TYR A 19 -8.87 7.23 2.00
C TYR A 19 -9.26 6.67 3.39
N GLU A 20 -10.47 6.14 3.51
CA GLU A 20 -11.01 5.50 4.69
C GLU A 20 -10.26 4.21 5.06
N ASP A 21 -9.65 3.53 4.08
CA ASP A 21 -8.81 2.36 4.32
C ASP A 21 -7.43 2.73 4.86
N VAL A 22 -6.91 3.89 4.48
CA VAL A 22 -5.59 4.41 4.89
C VAL A 22 -5.62 5.07 6.25
N THR A 23 -6.72 5.75 6.59
CA THR A 23 -6.84 6.53 7.84
C THR A 23 -6.52 5.71 9.10
N PRO A 24 -7.04 4.48 9.30
CA PRO A 24 -6.69 3.65 10.45
C PRO A 24 -5.21 3.27 10.51
N LEU A 25 -4.61 2.95 9.35
CA LEU A 25 -3.19 2.60 9.25
C LEU A 25 -2.30 3.81 9.62
N ARG A 26 -2.65 5.00 9.12
CA ARG A 26 -1.96 6.25 9.45
C ARG A 26 -1.97 6.53 10.95
N HIS A 27 -3.13 6.42 11.60
CA HIS A 27 -3.23 6.65 13.05
C HIS A 27 -2.44 5.61 13.85
N PHE A 28 -2.50 4.35 13.45
CA PHE A 28 -1.71 3.28 14.08
C PHE A 28 -0.20 3.54 13.97
N LEU A 29 0.30 3.83 12.78
CA LEU A 29 1.72 4.12 12.55
C LEU A 29 2.18 5.37 13.31
N ALA A 30 1.37 6.43 13.32
CA ALA A 30 1.67 7.64 14.07
C ALA A 30 1.83 7.37 15.58
N ALA A 31 0.91 6.60 16.17
CA ALA A 31 0.98 6.24 17.59
C ALA A 31 2.22 5.38 17.89
N ARG A 32 2.47 4.34 17.09
CA ARG A 32 3.61 3.42 17.31
C ARG A 32 4.96 4.10 17.14
N LEU A 33 5.09 4.98 16.15
CA LEU A 33 6.33 5.72 15.94
C LEU A 33 6.55 6.79 17.01
N ALA A 34 5.49 7.42 17.52
CA ALA A 34 5.59 8.33 18.67
C ALA A 34 6.09 7.61 19.93
N GLU A 35 5.57 6.41 20.23
CA GLU A 35 6.05 5.60 21.36
C GLU A 35 7.54 5.23 21.22
N ILE A 36 8.00 4.91 20.01
CA ILE A 36 9.42 4.63 19.76
C ILE A 36 10.27 5.87 20.05
N VAL A 37 9.84 7.05 19.60
CA VAL A 37 10.52 8.32 19.86
C VAL A 37 10.59 8.62 21.35
N GLU A 38 9.46 8.49 22.06
CA GLU A 38 9.36 8.76 23.50
C GLU A 38 10.22 7.81 24.34
N ALA A 39 10.41 6.56 23.88
CA ALA A 39 11.27 5.59 24.54
C ALA A 39 12.77 5.93 24.43
N GLN A 40 13.17 6.82 23.50
CA GLN A 40 14.58 7.19 23.34
C GLN A 40 14.98 8.38 24.25
N PRO A 41 16.19 8.35 24.82
CA PRO A 41 16.72 9.47 25.58
C PRO A 41 16.77 10.77 24.75
N GLU A 42 16.40 11.88 25.38
CA GLU A 42 16.49 13.20 24.76
C GLU A 42 17.91 13.52 24.29
N GLY A 43 18.02 14.10 23.09
CA GLY A 43 19.30 14.47 22.48
C GLY A 43 20.14 13.30 21.94
N SER A 44 19.65 12.07 22.00
CA SER A 44 20.36 10.91 21.43
C SER A 44 20.19 10.79 19.91
N ASP A 45 21.20 10.25 19.23
CA ASP A 45 21.12 9.91 17.81
C ASP A 45 19.99 8.91 17.52
N ALA A 46 19.69 8.02 18.47
CA ALA A 46 18.59 7.07 18.38
C ALA A 46 17.24 7.79 18.35
N ARG A 47 17.06 8.83 19.17
CA ARG A 47 15.85 9.66 19.15
C ARG A 47 15.71 10.40 17.82
N PHE A 48 16.80 11.02 17.34
CA PHE A 48 16.79 11.68 16.03
C PHE A 48 16.41 10.71 14.91
N ALA A 49 16.98 9.49 14.90
CA ALA A 49 16.64 8.48 13.91
C ALA A 49 15.16 8.04 13.98
N ALA A 50 14.61 7.89 15.19
CA ALA A 50 13.20 7.58 15.40
C ALA A 50 12.28 8.70 14.91
N GLU A 51 12.60 9.96 15.22
CA GLU A 51 11.87 11.14 14.75
C GLU A 51 11.88 11.20 13.21
N ARG A 52 13.04 10.95 12.58
CA ARG A 52 13.15 10.90 11.12
C ARG A 52 12.32 9.78 10.51
N LEU A 53 12.27 8.61 11.13
CA LEU A 53 11.41 7.53 10.67
C LEU A 53 9.92 7.90 10.77
N ALA A 54 9.51 8.56 11.85
CA ALA A 54 8.17 9.09 12.03
C ALA A 54 7.81 10.09 10.93
N ASP A 55 8.69 11.07 10.66
CA ASP A 55 8.50 12.09 9.62
C ASP A 55 8.38 11.48 8.22
N ILE A 56 9.27 10.55 7.87
CA ILE A 56 9.23 9.87 6.57
C ILE A 56 7.92 9.10 6.42
N THR A 57 7.51 8.35 7.45
CA THR A 57 6.27 7.58 7.41
C THR A 57 5.03 8.47 7.32
N ALA A 58 5.04 9.63 8.00
CA ALA A 58 3.98 10.61 7.90
C ALA A 58 3.90 11.21 6.49
N ASN A 59 5.04 11.51 5.86
CA ASN A 59 5.09 11.97 4.48
C ASN A 59 4.59 10.90 3.49
N ASP A 60 4.98 9.63 3.69
CA ASP A 60 4.48 8.51 2.91
C ASP A 60 2.94 8.39 3.00
N CYS A 61 2.35 8.67 4.16
CA CYS A 61 0.89 8.71 4.35
C CYS A 61 0.24 9.88 3.59
N VAL A 62 0.87 11.07 3.59
CA VAL A 62 0.38 12.24 2.84
C VAL A 62 0.42 11.95 1.34
N GLN A 63 1.55 11.43 0.85
CA GLN A 63 1.73 11.08 -0.56
C GLN A 63 0.71 10.06 -1.04
N LEU A 64 0.42 9.02 -0.24
CA LEU A 64 -0.65 8.07 -0.57
C LEU A 64 -2.03 8.75 -0.58
N GLY A 65 -2.30 9.64 0.37
CA GLY A 65 -3.53 10.43 0.41
C GLY A 65 -3.74 11.26 -0.85
N ASP A 66 -2.71 11.95 -1.33
CA ASP A 66 -2.75 12.75 -2.55
C ASP A 66 -3.01 11.89 -3.79
N LEU A 67 -2.37 10.72 -3.88
CA LEU A 67 -2.58 9.77 -4.97
C LEU A 67 -4.01 9.21 -4.97
N LEU A 68 -4.58 8.92 -3.79
CA LEU A 68 -5.97 8.50 -3.66
C LEU A 68 -6.96 9.62 -4.02
N GLY A 69 -6.63 10.86 -3.71
CA GLY A 69 -7.39 12.03 -4.18
C GLY A 69 -7.43 12.10 -5.70
N ALA A 70 -6.27 12.03 -6.34
CA ALA A 70 -6.16 12.00 -7.80
C ALA A 70 -6.87 10.78 -8.42
N TRP A 71 -6.82 9.61 -7.75
CA TRP A 71 -7.51 8.41 -8.20
C TRP A 71 -9.02 8.58 -8.17
N SER A 72 -9.56 9.15 -7.09
CA SER A 72 -10.97 9.46 -6.95
C SER A 72 -11.46 10.38 -8.07
N GLU A 73 -10.69 11.41 -8.44
CA GLU A 73 -11.00 12.28 -9.58
C GLU A 73 -11.07 11.51 -10.90
N VAL A 74 -10.11 10.62 -11.16
CA VAL A 74 -10.12 9.75 -12.36
C VAL A 74 -11.37 8.88 -12.42
N VAL A 75 -11.80 8.32 -11.29
CA VAL A 75 -13.02 7.50 -11.20
C VAL A 75 -14.27 8.34 -11.47
N VAL A 76 -14.38 9.50 -10.83
CA VAL A 76 -15.53 10.41 -10.98
C VAL A 76 -15.65 10.94 -12.42
N GLU A 77 -14.52 11.20 -13.08
CA GLU A 77 -14.48 11.67 -14.47
C GLU A 77 -14.62 10.54 -15.50
N GLY A 78 -14.74 9.27 -15.07
CA GLY A 78 -14.88 8.12 -15.97
C GLY A 78 -13.64 7.84 -16.81
N ARG A 79 -12.45 8.19 -16.31
CA ARG A 79 -11.16 8.03 -17.01
C ARG A 79 -10.38 6.77 -16.61
N VAL A 80 -11.05 5.83 -15.95
CA VAL A 80 -10.49 4.60 -15.37
C VAL A 80 -9.76 3.73 -16.40
N ASP A 81 -10.24 3.71 -17.65
CA ASP A 81 -9.68 2.89 -18.73
C ASP A 81 -8.67 3.63 -19.61
N GLN A 82 -8.35 4.90 -19.29
CA GLN A 82 -7.40 5.67 -20.10
C GLN A 82 -5.97 5.14 -19.90
N PRO A 83 -5.25 4.76 -20.98
CA PRO A 83 -3.89 4.27 -20.85
C PRO A 83 -2.92 5.38 -20.42
N GLY A 84 -1.78 4.98 -19.86
CA GLY A 84 -0.71 5.90 -19.46
C GLY A 84 -0.86 6.39 -18.03
N GLN A 85 -1.34 7.62 -17.84
CA GLN A 85 -1.33 8.28 -16.52
C GLN A 85 -2.16 7.52 -15.47
N THR A 86 -3.32 6.99 -15.85
CA THR A 86 -4.16 6.20 -14.94
C THR A 86 -3.45 4.92 -14.49
N GLN A 87 -2.73 4.25 -15.39
CA GLN A 87 -1.97 3.05 -15.06
C GLN A 87 -0.82 3.35 -14.10
N ARG A 88 -0.10 4.46 -14.34
CA ARG A 88 0.95 4.92 -13.44
C ARG A 88 0.39 5.23 -12.05
N LEU A 89 -0.77 5.90 -11.98
CA LEU A 89 -1.42 6.22 -10.72
C LEU A 89 -1.78 4.97 -9.91
N ARG A 90 -2.36 3.95 -10.55
CA ARG A 90 -2.64 2.64 -9.90
C ARG A 90 -1.38 2.01 -9.32
N GLN A 91 -0.31 1.99 -10.11
CA GLN A 91 0.97 1.44 -9.70
C GLN A 91 1.55 2.22 -8.51
N ASP A 92 1.51 3.55 -8.56
CA ASP A 92 1.99 4.41 -7.47
C ASP A 92 1.17 4.16 -6.19
N VAL A 93 -0.18 4.12 -6.27
CA VAL A 93 -1.05 3.79 -5.13
C VAL A 93 -0.66 2.44 -4.51
N MET A 94 -0.48 1.41 -5.35
CA MET A 94 -0.07 0.08 -4.90
C MET A 94 1.27 0.08 -4.17
N ILE A 95 2.27 0.80 -4.72
CA ILE A 95 3.63 0.90 -4.14
C ILE A 95 3.58 1.62 -2.79
N TRP A 96 2.93 2.78 -2.72
CA TRP A 96 2.87 3.59 -1.50
C TRP A 96 2.10 2.90 -0.39
N TRP A 97 0.98 2.25 -0.71
CA TRP A 97 0.26 1.39 0.24
C TRP A 97 1.13 0.24 0.75
N GLY A 98 1.80 -0.47 -0.15
CA GLY A 98 2.69 -1.58 0.19
C GLY A 98 3.81 -1.15 1.15
N ARG A 99 4.40 0.03 0.92
CA ARG A 99 5.45 0.59 1.79
C ARG A 99 4.94 0.82 3.22
N LEU A 100 3.76 1.42 3.38
CA LEU A 100 3.16 1.63 4.70
C LEU A 100 2.81 0.30 5.40
N CYS A 101 2.32 -0.69 4.65
CA CYS A 101 2.04 -2.02 5.19
C CYS A 101 3.31 -2.72 5.68
N VAL A 102 4.43 -2.60 4.94
CA VAL A 102 5.73 -3.13 5.39
C VAL A 102 6.20 -2.47 6.69
N THR A 103 5.98 -1.16 6.83
CA THR A 103 6.26 -0.47 8.10
C THR A 103 5.36 -0.97 9.22
N ALA A 104 4.06 -1.17 8.96
CA ALA A 104 3.12 -1.67 9.97
C ALA A 104 3.41 -3.11 10.40
N ASP A 105 3.91 -3.96 9.51
CA ASP A 105 4.26 -5.36 9.82
C ASP A 105 5.39 -5.45 10.86
N ARG A 106 6.18 -4.38 11.05
CA ARG A 106 7.14 -4.28 12.19
C ARG A 106 6.45 -4.29 13.55
N PHE A 107 5.15 -4.04 13.59
CA PHE A 107 4.31 -4.03 14.79
C PHE A 107 3.23 -5.13 14.73
N ARG A 108 3.45 -6.20 13.95
CA ARG A 108 2.45 -7.28 13.74
C ARG A 108 1.95 -7.95 15.02
N ASP A 109 2.74 -7.95 16.08
CA ASP A 109 2.39 -8.54 17.38
C ASP A 109 1.58 -7.58 18.27
N HIS A 110 1.37 -6.33 17.84
CA HIS A 110 0.58 -5.35 18.56
C HIS A 110 -0.93 -5.67 18.44
N PRO A 111 -1.73 -5.62 19.51
CA PRO A 111 -3.15 -5.99 19.48
C PRO A 111 -4.00 -5.17 18.51
N ASP A 112 -3.65 -3.89 18.31
CA ASP A 112 -4.35 -3.01 17.34
C ASP A 112 -3.90 -3.23 15.89
N HIS A 113 -2.89 -4.06 15.64
CA HIS A 113 -2.46 -4.37 14.28
C HIS A 113 -3.56 -5.14 13.55
N ARG A 114 -3.86 -4.76 12.31
CA ARG A 114 -4.93 -5.38 11.53
C ARG A 114 -4.35 -6.22 10.39
N SER A 115 -4.80 -7.47 10.26
CA SER A 115 -4.38 -8.41 9.20
C SER A 115 -4.61 -7.89 7.77
N ARG A 116 -5.52 -6.94 7.60
CA ARG A 116 -5.82 -6.28 6.33
C ARG A 116 -4.72 -5.33 5.83
N TRP A 117 -3.79 -4.90 6.68
CA TRP A 117 -2.67 -4.03 6.29
C TRP A 117 -1.56 -4.86 5.65
N ARG A 118 -1.81 -5.27 4.41
CA ARG A 118 -0.92 -6.10 3.61
C ARG A 118 -0.68 -5.47 2.25
N ALA A 119 0.49 -5.72 1.68
CA ALA A 119 0.79 -5.32 0.31
C ALA A 119 -0.25 -5.91 -0.66
N LEU A 120 -0.71 -5.09 -1.59
CA LEU A 120 -1.64 -5.50 -2.64
C LEU A 120 -0.86 -6.25 -3.71
N GLN A 121 -1.43 -7.35 -4.20
CA GLN A 121 -0.79 -8.18 -5.22
C GLN A 121 -1.08 -7.68 -6.63
N PHE A 122 -2.22 -7.03 -6.82
CA PHE A 122 -2.70 -6.63 -8.13
C PHE A 122 -3.22 -5.20 -8.11
N MET A 123 -3.25 -4.57 -9.29
CA MET A 123 -3.74 -3.20 -9.44
C MET A 123 -5.26 -3.22 -9.63
N ASN A 124 -5.73 -4.15 -10.46
CA ASN A 124 -7.12 -4.40 -10.78
C ASN A 124 -7.28 -5.84 -11.30
N LEU A 125 -8.51 -6.23 -11.65
CA LEU A 125 -8.81 -7.57 -12.16
C LEU A 125 -8.03 -7.90 -13.44
N ALA A 126 -7.96 -6.98 -14.40
CA ALA A 126 -7.22 -7.21 -15.66
C ALA A 126 -5.73 -7.47 -15.41
N HIS A 127 -5.13 -6.79 -14.43
CA HIS A 127 -3.75 -7.07 -14.02
C HIS A 127 -3.63 -8.47 -13.39
N ALA A 128 -4.57 -8.88 -12.55
CA ALA A 128 -4.57 -10.21 -11.96
C ALA A 128 -4.69 -11.32 -13.03
N GLU A 129 -5.60 -11.16 -13.99
CA GLU A 129 -5.78 -12.09 -15.11
C GLU A 129 -4.54 -12.16 -16.01
N PHE A 130 -3.91 -11.00 -16.29
CA PHE A 130 -2.65 -10.96 -17.03
C PHE A 130 -1.54 -11.71 -16.30
N MET A 131 -1.36 -11.47 -15.00
CA MET A 131 -0.34 -12.16 -14.20
C MET A 131 -0.59 -13.66 -14.08
N ALA A 132 -1.87 -14.08 -13.98
CA ALA A 132 -2.24 -15.49 -14.02
C ALA A 132 -1.84 -16.12 -15.36
N SER A 133 -2.12 -15.45 -16.49
CA SER A 133 -1.75 -15.96 -17.82
C SER A 133 -0.24 -16.14 -18.03
N LEU A 134 0.57 -15.25 -17.44
CA LEU A 134 2.04 -15.37 -17.46
C LEU A 134 2.54 -16.56 -16.62
N THR A 135 1.86 -16.83 -15.51
CA THR A 135 2.20 -17.94 -14.60
C THR A 135 1.82 -19.28 -15.23
N ASP A 136 0.66 -19.36 -15.88
CA ASP A 136 0.24 -20.55 -16.63
C ASP A 136 1.12 -20.81 -17.86
N ALA A 137 1.52 -19.75 -18.57
CA ALA A 137 2.47 -19.85 -19.69
C ALA A 137 3.87 -20.32 -19.23
N ALA A 138 4.30 -19.92 -18.02
CA ALA A 138 5.54 -20.40 -17.41
C ALA A 138 5.46 -21.87 -16.90
N GLY A 139 4.26 -22.46 -16.86
CA GLY A 139 4.01 -23.87 -16.55
C GLY A 139 4.18 -24.84 -17.74
N GLY A 140 4.52 -24.34 -18.93
CA GLY A 140 4.84 -25.14 -20.11
C GLY A 140 6.29 -25.64 -20.11
N THR A 141 6.53 -26.81 -19.49
CA THR A 141 7.76 -27.62 -19.60
C THR A 141 9.10 -26.86 -19.39
N TYR A 142 9.57 -26.83 -18.14
CA TYR A 142 10.98 -27.17 -17.92
C TYR A 142 11.12 -28.66 -18.24
N GLY A 143 11.23 -28.94 -19.54
CA GLY A 143 11.64 -30.22 -20.06
C GLY A 143 13.10 -30.44 -19.65
N ASP A 144 13.29 -31.48 -18.87
CA ASP A 144 14.55 -32.16 -18.65
C ASP A 144 15.34 -32.26 -19.98
N GLY A 145 16.43 -31.50 -20.10
CA GLY A 145 17.36 -31.57 -21.24
C GLY A 145 17.50 -30.30 -22.08
N ALA A 146 18.54 -29.51 -21.80
CA ALA A 146 19.60 -29.16 -22.76
C ALA A 146 20.38 -27.93 -22.25
N HIS A 147 21.53 -28.18 -21.61
CA HIS A 147 22.65 -27.25 -21.65
C HIS A 147 23.44 -27.50 -22.94
N PRO A 148 23.79 -26.46 -23.71
CA PRO A 148 25.11 -26.34 -24.32
C PRO A 148 26.11 -25.69 -23.36
#